data_AF-A0A9E2KC45-F1
#
_entry.id   AF-A0A9E2KC45-F1
#
_cell.length_a   1.000
_cell.length_b   1.000
_cell.length_c   1.000
_cell.angle_alpha   90.00
_cell.angle_beta   90.00
_cell.angle_gamma   90.00
#
_symmetry.space_group_name_H-M   'P 1'
#
loop_
_entity.id
_entity.type
_entity.pdbx_description
1 polymer ?
#
loop_
_entity_poly.entity_id
_entity_poly.type
_entity_poly.pdbx_seq_one_letter_code
_entity_poly.pdbx_strand_id
1 'polypeptide(L)' 'MTANRVYREGLCPFDVIEIFEKEGFQKYEPHYLLVFLERMVEAYINRNVRLSNGEEGQIIMINKFALSKPVVRVRD' A
#
# COMPACT_ATOMS: atom_id res chain seq x y z
N MET A 1 10.56 5.72 -2.87
CA MET A 1 9.90 4.91 -3.91
C MET A 1 8.63 5.58 -4.42
N THR A 2 7.82 6.11 -3.51
CA THR A 2 6.51 6.74 -3.72
C THR A 2 6.50 8.19 -4.23
N ALA A 3 7.59 8.94 -4.08
CA ALA A 3 7.68 10.31 -4.59
C ALA A 3 8.01 10.35 -6.10
N ASN A 4 7.36 11.28 -6.82
CA ASN A 4 7.71 11.61 -8.19
C ASN A 4 9.13 12.19 -8.26
N ARG A 5 9.86 11.80 -9.29
CA ARG A 5 11.21 12.29 -9.60
C ARG A 5 11.23 12.76 -11.05
N VAL A 6 12.21 13.59 -11.40
CA VAL A 6 12.35 14.14 -12.76
C VAL A 6 12.37 13.05 -13.85
N TYR A 7 12.92 11.87 -13.54
CA TYR A 7 13.09 10.76 -14.48
C TYR A 7 12.12 9.58 -14.27
N ARG A 8 11.24 9.62 -13.26
CA ARG A 8 10.25 8.55 -13.03
C ARG A 8 9.10 9.01 -12.15
N GLU A 9 7.93 8.46 -12.39
CA GLU A 9 6.81 8.60 -11.46
C GLU A 9 7.06 7.81 -10.16
N GLY A 10 6.39 8.26 -9.11
CA GLY A 10 6.30 7.58 -7.83
C GLY A 10 5.58 6.26 -7.97
N LEU A 11 6.04 5.26 -7.22
CA LEU A 11 5.33 3.99 -7.13
C LEU A 11 4.10 4.13 -6.24
N CYS A 12 3.05 3.35 -6.52
CA CYS A 12 1.91 3.27 -5.63
C CYS A 12 2.40 2.82 -4.23
N PRO A 13 1.92 3.43 -3.13
CA PRO A 13 2.25 2.98 -1.78
C PRO A 13 2.02 1.48 -1.57
N PHE A 14 0.98 0.91 -2.17
CA PHE A 14 0.66 -0.52 -2.08
C PHE A 14 1.68 -1.40 -2.81
N ASP A 15 2.19 -0.97 -3.97
CA ASP A 15 3.28 -1.68 -4.66
C ASP A 15 4.55 -1.69 -3.82
N VAL A 16 4.83 -0.57 -3.16
CA VAL A 16 5.99 -0.45 -2.27
C VAL A 16 5.85 -1.38 -1.07
N ILE A 17 4.66 -1.49 -0.48
CA ILE A 17 4.38 -2.43 0.61
C ILE A 17 4.59 -3.88 0.13
N GLU A 18 4.13 -4.22 -1.08
CA GLU A 18 4.34 -5.56 -1.65
C GLU A 18 5.83 -5.90 -1.81
N ILE A 19 6.66 -4.93 -2.24
CA ILE A 19 8.11 -5.10 -2.31
C ILE A 19 8.69 -5.37 -0.91
N PHE A 20 8.23 -4.65 0.12
CA PHE A 20 8.68 -4.87 1.48
C PHE A 20 8.20 -6.21 2.05
N GLU A 21 7.00 -6.69 1.71
CA GLU A 21 6.53 -8.02 2.11
C GLU A 21 7.39 -9.14 1.50
N LYS A 22 7.86 -8.97 0.25
CA LYS A 22 8.67 -9.99 -0.45
C LYS A 22 10.16 -9.95 -0.08
N GLU A 23 10.75 -8.76 0.00
CA GLU A 23 12.20 -8.59 0.13
C GLU A 23 12.62 -7.93 1.44
N GLY A 24 11.68 -7.28 2.14
CA GLY A 24 11.99 -6.42 3.28
C GLY A 24 12.49 -7.20 4.49
N PHE A 25 11.95 -8.40 4.75
CA PHE A 25 12.36 -9.22 5.89
C PHE A 25 13.81 -9.70 5.85
N GLN A 26 14.43 -9.74 4.67
CA GLN A 26 15.84 -10.11 4.52
C GLN A 26 16.78 -8.90 4.65
N LYS A 27 16.25 -7.69 4.43
CA LYS A 27 17.03 -6.45 4.34
C LYS A 27 16.90 -5.55 5.56
N TYR A 28 15.83 -5.71 6.33
CA TYR A 28 15.47 -4.85 7.45
C TYR A 28 15.03 -5.64 8.66
N GLU A 29 15.16 -5.03 9.83
CA GLU A 29 14.71 -5.63 11.08
C GLU A 29 13.16 -5.71 11.12
N PRO A 30 12.58 -6.92 11.22
CA PRO A 30 11.12 -7.12 11.10
C PRO A 30 10.30 -6.32 12.11
N HIS A 31 10.82 -6.14 13.33
CA HIS A 31 10.12 -5.41 14.38
C HIS A 31 9.77 -3.97 13.96
N TYR A 32 10.72 -3.26 13.35
CA TYR A 32 10.51 -1.89 12.89
C TYR A 32 9.78 -1.84 11.55
N LEU A 33 10.07 -2.79 10.66
CA LEU A 33 9.45 -2.87 9.35
C LEU A 33 7.94 -3.04 9.45
N LEU A 34 7.48 -4.00 10.26
CA LEU A 34 6.05 -4.30 10.42
C LEU A 34 5.28 -3.10 10.98
N VAL A 35 5.83 -2.44 12.01
CA VAL A 35 5.22 -1.22 12.59
C VAL A 35 5.13 -0.12 11.55
N PHE A 36 6.18 0.09 10.75
CA PHE A 36 6.16 1.09 9.69
C PHE A 36 5.11 0.79 8.62
N LEU A 37 5.02 -0.46 8.15
CA LEU A 37 4.04 -0.87 7.13
C LEU A 37 2.61 -0.73 7.66
N GLU A 38 2.35 -1.16 8.89
CA GLU A 38 1.02 -1.05 9.51
C GLU A 38 0.56 0.40 9.60
N ARG A 39 1.41 1.30 10.13
CA ARG A 39 1.10 2.73 10.22
C ARG A 39 0.94 3.39 8.85
N MET A 40 1.70 2.96 7.86
CA MET A 40 1.58 3.47 6.50
C MET A 40 0.20 3.13 5.93
N VAL A 41 -0.25 1.88 6.02
CA VAL A 41 -1.55 1.48 5.47
C VAL A 41 -2.72 2.13 6.21
N GLU A 42 -2.62 2.28 7.55
CA GLU A 42 -3.63 2.99 8.35
C GLU A 42 -3.91 4.40 7.82
N ALA A 43 -2.88 5.12 7.36
CA ALA A 43 -3.03 6.46 6.80
C ALA A 43 -3.79 6.50 5.45
N TYR A 44 -4.00 5.36 4.81
CA TYR A 44 -4.76 5.24 3.56
C TYR A 44 -6.19 4.72 3.75
N ILE A 45 -6.60 4.34 4.96
CA ILE A 45 -8.01 4.01 5.24
C ILE A 45 -8.89 5.21 4.89
N ASN A 46 -10.06 4.95 4.30
CA ASN A 46 -11.05 5.92 3.82
C ASN A 46 -10.56 6.84 2.69
N ARG A 47 -9.37 6.62 2.12
CA ARG A 47 -8.94 7.29 0.89
C ARG A 47 -9.67 6.68 -0.32
N ASN A 48 -9.93 7.54 -1.30
CA ASN A 48 -10.36 7.10 -2.62
C ASN A 48 -9.14 6.69 -3.45
N VAL A 49 -9.27 5.61 -4.20
CA VAL A 49 -8.26 5.06 -5.08
C VAL A 49 -8.90 4.73 -6.43
N ARG A 50 -8.08 4.78 -7.48
CA ARG A 50 -8.47 4.28 -8.80
C ARG A 50 -7.89 2.89 -9.00
N LEU A 51 -8.76 1.95 -9.34
CA LEU A 51 -8.39 0.57 -9.63
C LEU A 51 -7.85 0.45 -11.06
N SER A 52 -7.20 -0.68 -11.35
CA SER A 52 -6.61 -0.96 -12.67
C SER A 52 -7.64 -1.11 -13.79
N ASN A 53 -8.90 -1.41 -13.46
CA ASN A 53 -10.03 -1.43 -14.39
C ASN A 53 -10.61 -0.02 -14.66
N GLY A 54 -10.06 1.02 -14.04
CA GLY A 54 -10.51 2.41 -14.19
C GLY A 54 -11.61 2.84 -13.22
N GLU A 55 -12.14 1.92 -12.42
CA GLU A 55 -13.15 2.23 -11.41
C GLU A 55 -12.55 2.99 -10.22
N GLU A 56 -13.38 3.83 -9.60
CA GLU A 56 -13.02 4.53 -8.37
C GLU A 56 -13.65 3.83 -7.17
N GLY A 57 -12.81 3.51 -6.19
CA GLY A 57 -13.24 2.85 -4.97
C GLY A 57 -12.66 3.52 -3.74
N GLN A 58 -13.20 3.19 -2.58
CA GLN A 58 -12.70 3.66 -1.28
C GLN A 58 -12.10 2.50 -0.50
N ILE A 59 -10.94 2.72 0.10
CA ILE A 59 -10.34 1.73 1.01
C ILE A 59 -11.15 1.72 2.31
N ILE A 60 -11.81 0.60 2.60
CA ILE A 60 -12.68 0.46 3.78
C ILE A 60 -12.05 -0.34 4.91
N MET A 61 -11.08 -1.21 4.60
CA MET A 61 -10.47 -2.09 5.58
C MET A 61 -9.08 -2.55 5.16
N ILE A 62 -8.20 -2.76 6.14
CA ILE A 62 -6.87 -3.33 5.95
C ILE A 62 -6.93 -4.85 6.11
N ASN A 63 -6.31 -5.57 5.19
CA ASN A 63 -6.08 -7.00 5.35
C ASN A 63 -4.82 -7.24 6.19
N LYS A 64 -4.99 -7.73 7.42
CA LYS A 64 -3.86 -7.99 8.34
C LYS A 64 -2.91 -9.10 7.87
N PHE A 65 -3.35 -9.96 6.95
CA PHE A 65 -2.52 -11.03 6.39
C PHE A 65 -1.79 -10.61 5.10
N ALA A 66 -2.21 -9.50 4.48
CA ALA A 66 -1.59 -8.96 3.27
C ALA A 66 -1.81 -7.45 3.24
N LEU A 67 -0.86 -6.70 3.81
CA LEU A 67 -0.93 -5.25 3.95
C LEU A 67 -0.94 -4.54 2.58
N SER A 68 -0.36 -5.17 1.57
CA SER A 68 -0.39 -4.71 0.17
C SER A 68 -1.77 -4.80 -0.49
N LYS A 69 -2.72 -5.57 0.07
CA LYS A 69 -4.02 -5.87 -0.54
C LYS A 69 -5.18 -5.46 0.38
N PRO A 70 -5.45 -4.14 0.52
CA PRO A 70 -6.58 -3.66 1.30
C PRO A 70 -7.92 -4.04 0.64
N VAL A 71 -8.99 -4.01 1.41
CA VAL A 71 -10.35 -4.17 0.90
C VAL A 71 -10.86 -2.82 0.40
N VAL A 72 -11.21 -2.78 -0.89
CA VAL A 72 -11.73 -1.60 -1.57
C VAL A 72 -13.22 -1.80 -1.84
N ARG A 73 -14.02 -0.80 -1.50
CA ARG A 73 -15.44 -0.72 -1.87
C ARG A 73 -15.57 0.14 -3.12
N VAL A 74 -16.00 -0.46 -4.21
CA VAL A 74 -16.41 0.25 -5.43
C VAL A 74 -17.91 0.58 -5.32
N ARG A 75 -18.36 1.67 -5.94
CA ARG A 75 -19.79 1.95 -6.11
C ARG A 75 -20.30 1.19 -7.33
N ASP A 76 -21.40 0.46 -7.18
CA ASP A 76 -22.15 -0.13 -8.30
C ASP A 76 -22.64 0.94 -9.29
#